data_AF-I0GPU6-F1
#
_entry.id   AF-I0GPU6-F1
#
_cell.length_a   1.000
_cell.length_b   1.000
_cell.length_c   1.000
_cell.angle_alpha   90.00
_cell.angle_beta   90.00
_cell.angle_gamma   90.00
#
_symmetry.space_group_name_H-M   'P 1'
#
loop_
_entity.id
_entity.type
_entity.pdbx_description
1 polymer ?
#
loop_
_entity_poly.entity_id
_entity_poly.type
_entity_poly.pdbx_seq_one_letter_code
_entity_poly.pdbx_strand_id
1 'polypeptide(L)' 'MDENVLEQVYQEKLEERIIAQIAKEKAIPLEKAMRIYYSSELADKIHQGMEGVQYLDYKVLVQVLNETEPEKMCSD' A
#
# COMPACT_ATOMS: atom_id res chain seq x y z
N MET A 1 8.51 -10.34 22.47
CA MET A 1 8.09 -10.48 21.06
C MET A 1 9.37 -10.39 20.25
N ASP A 2 9.53 -11.27 19.28
CA ASP A 2 10.64 -11.20 18.31
C ASP A 2 10.46 -9.92 17.48
N GLU A 3 11.53 -9.16 17.25
CA GLU A 3 11.50 -7.92 16.46
C GLU A 3 10.93 -8.17 15.06
N ASN A 4 11.18 -9.35 14.49
CA ASN A 4 10.65 -9.74 13.18
C ASN A 4 9.11 -9.85 13.19
N VAL A 5 8.52 -10.30 14.29
CA VAL A 5 7.06 -10.41 14.43
C VAL A 5 6.43 -9.03 14.55
N LEU A 6 7.11 -8.10 15.23
CA LEU A 6 6.61 -6.73 15.37
C LEU A 6 6.61 -6.01 14.01
N GLU A 7 7.68 -6.16 13.23
CA GLU A 7 7.80 -5.56 11.90
C GLU A 7 6.75 -6.10 10.94
N GLN A 8 6.51 -7.42 10.94
CA GLN A 8 5.45 -8.04 10.12
C GLN A 8 4.07 -7.49 10.45
N VAL A 9 3.70 -7.43 11.74
CA VAL A 9 2.41 -6.88 12.17
C VAL A 9 2.28 -5.40 11.82
N TYR A 10 3.39 -4.65 11.84
CA TYR A 10 3.40 -3.26 11.43
C TYR A 10 3.17 -3.11 9.92
N GLN A 11 3.88 -3.89 9.09
CA GLN A 11 3.70 -3.93 7.64
C GLN A 11 2.27 -4.32 7.27
N GLU A 12 1.73 -5.43 7.80
CA GLU A 12 0.36 -5.87 7.50
C GLU A 12 -0.68 -4.76 7.78
N LYS A 13 -0.55 -4.06 8.91
CA LYS A 13 -1.42 -2.93 9.25
C LYS A 13 -1.27 -1.74 8.31
N LEU A 14 -0.06 -1.51 7.80
CA LEU A 14 0.19 -0.47 6.82
C LEU A 14 -0.49 -0.81 5.50
N GLU A 15 -0.34 -2.05 5.02
CA GLU A 15 -0.99 -2.56 3.81
C GLU A 15 -2.51 -2.40 3.90
N GLU A 16 -3.12 -2.85 5.00
CA GLU A 16 -4.56 -2.72 5.25
C GLU A 16 -5.04 -1.27 5.12
N ARG A 17 -4.28 -0.31 5.67
CA ARG A 17 -4.62 1.12 5.62
C ARG A 17 -4.48 1.70 4.22
N ILE A 18 -3.44 1.31 3.47
CA ILE A 18 -3.26 1.72 2.07
C ILE A 18 -4.43 1.21 1.24
N ILE A 19 -4.76 -0.07 1.33
CA ILE A 19 -5.87 -0.70 0.60
C ILE A 19 -7.20 -0.01 0.93
N ALA A 20 -7.47 0.23 2.22
CA ALA A 20 -8.68 0.92 2.66
C ALA A 20 -8.77 2.36 2.11
N GLN A 21 -7.64 3.07 2.05
CA GLN A 21 -7.59 4.42 1.52
C GLN A 21 -7.79 4.44 -0.01
N ILE A 22 -7.20 3.50 -0.76
CA ILE A 22 -7.45 3.33 -2.21
C ILE A 22 -8.93 3.06 -2.47
N ALA A 23 -9.53 2.13 -1.72
CA ALA A 23 -10.95 1.79 -1.84
C ALA A 23 -11.85 3.01 -1.61
N LYS A 24 -11.51 3.82 -0.60
CA LYS A 24 -12.23 5.05 -0.25
C LYS A 24 -12.09 6.14 -1.32
N GLU A 25 -10.88 6.43 -1.80
CA GLU A 25 -10.63 7.51 -2.77
C GLU A 25 -11.32 7.26 -4.11
N LYS A 26 -11.39 5.98 -4.51
CA LYS A 26 -12.00 5.60 -5.80
C LYS A 26 -13.43 5.09 -5.71
N ALA A 27 -13.97 5.01 -4.50
CA ALA A 27 -15.27 4.39 -4.25
C ALA A 27 -15.41 2.98 -4.88
N ILE A 28 -14.37 2.15 -4.72
CA ILE A 28 -14.33 0.77 -5.22
C ILE A 28 -14.36 -0.27 -4.09
N PRO A 29 -14.77 -1.52 -4.35
CA PRO A 29 -14.67 -2.60 -3.37
C PRO A 29 -13.22 -2.86 -2.93
N LEU A 30 -13.05 -3.31 -1.68
CA LEU A 30 -11.74 -3.68 -1.13
C LEU A 30 -11.00 -4.69 -2.03
N GLU A 31 -11.71 -5.65 -2.63
CA GLU A 31 -11.10 -6.62 -3.55
C GLU A 31 -10.40 -5.96 -4.75
N LYS A 32 -11.01 -4.93 -5.36
CA LYS A 32 -10.37 -4.17 -6.45
C LYS A 32 -9.18 -3.37 -5.92
N ALA A 33 -9.31 -2.76 -4.74
CA ALA A 33 -8.21 -2.01 -4.11
C ALA A 33 -7.01 -2.90 -3.75
N MET A 34 -7.25 -4.13 -3.27
CA MET A 34 -6.22 -5.12 -3.01
C MET A 34 -5.46 -5.47 -4.30
N ARG A 35 -6.18 -5.72 -5.40
CA ARG A 35 -5.55 -6.00 -6.71
C ARG A 35 -4.67 -4.85 -7.17
N ILE A 36 -5.13 -3.60 -7.01
CA ILE A 36 -4.33 -2.42 -7.34
C ILE A 36 -3.05 -2.42 -6.51
N TYR A 37 -3.17 -2.51 -5.18
CA TYR A 37 -2.04 -2.46 -4.25
C TYR A 37 -1.03 -3.59 -4.52
N TYR A 38 -1.46 -4.86 -4.49
CA TYR A 38 -0.56 -6.00 -4.64
C TYR A 38 0.02 -6.17 -6.06
N SER A 39 -0.47 -5.40 -7.04
CA SER A 39 0.11 -5.35 -8.38
C SER A 39 1.08 -4.18 -8.58
N SER A 40 1.31 -3.36 -7.55
CA SER A 40 2.13 -2.15 -7.62
C SER A 40 3.57 -2.40 -7.23
N GLU A 41 4.50 -1.62 -7.81
CA GLU A 41 5.89 -1.61 -7.38
C GLU A 41 6.03 -1.06 -5.95
N LEU A 42 5.11 -0.19 -5.53
CA LEU A 42 5.06 0.31 -4.16
C LEU A 42 4.90 -0.82 -3.13
N ALA A 43 4.06 -1.81 -3.39
CA ALA A 43 3.89 -2.96 -2.50
C ALA A 43 5.20 -3.75 -2.35
N ASP A 44 5.91 -3.99 -3.46
CA ASP A 44 7.22 -4.65 -3.43
C ASP A 44 8.24 -3.86 -2.62
N LYS A 45 8.29 -2.52 -2.78
CA LYS A 45 9.19 -1.65 -2.03
C LYS A 45 8.90 -1.68 -0.53
N ILE A 46 7.62 -1.66 -0.13
CA ILE A 46 7.19 -1.79 1.27
C ILE A 46 7.61 -3.14 1.84
N HIS A 47 7.32 -4.22 1.11
CA HIS A 47 7.65 -5.59 1.54
C HIS A 47 9.17 -5.78 1.73
N GLN A 48 9.97 -5.25 0.81
CA GLN A 48 11.44 -5.32 0.86
C GLN A 48 12.06 -4.30 1.83
N GLY A 49 11.27 -3.38 2.40
CA GLY A 49 11.76 -2.32 3.27
C GLY A 49 12.71 -1.34 2.56
N MET A 50 12.53 -1.13 1.25
CA MET A 50 13.43 -0.30 0.44
C MET A 50 13.37 1.15 0.91
N GLU A 51 14.54 1.73 1.18
CA GLU A 51 14.72 3.14 1.55
C GLU A 51 13.89 3.59 2.78
N GLY A 52 13.41 2.65 3.60
CA GLY A 52 12.56 2.94 4.75
C GLY A 52 11.13 3.37 4.39
N VAL A 53 10.68 3.09 3.16
CA VAL A 53 9.34 3.47 2.66
C VAL A 53 8.20 2.96 3.54
N GLN A 54 8.39 1.80 4.19
CA GLN A 54 7.42 1.21 5.11
C GLN A 54 7.14 2.08 6.34
N TYR A 55 7.99 3.06 6.66
CA TYR A 55 7.78 3.96 7.80
C TYR A 55 7.03 5.25 7.43
N LEU A 56 6.63 5.43 6.18
CA LEU A 56 5.83 6.57 5.74
C LEU A 56 4.35 6.41 6.10
N ASP A 57 3.63 7.53 6.17
CA ASP A 57 2.17 7.50 6.38
C ASP A 57 1.45 6.91 5.16
N TYR A 58 0.45 6.07 5.42
CA TYR A 58 -0.34 5.39 4.37
C TYR A 58 -0.95 6.35 3.35
N LYS A 59 -1.31 7.59 3.72
CA LYS A 59 -1.84 8.57 2.76
C LYS A 59 -0.75 9.07 1.81
N VAL A 60 0.46 9.26 2.32
CA VAL A 60 1.61 9.63 1.48
C VAL A 60 1.91 8.48 0.52
N LEU A 61 1.86 7.24 1.00
CA LEU A 61 2.07 6.06 0.14
C LEU A 61 1.02 5.94 -0.96
N VAL A 62 -0.26 6.20 -0.67
CA VAL A 62 -1.31 6.25 -1.69
C VAL A 62 -1.09 7.40 -2.69
N GLN A 63 -0.61 8.55 -2.22
CA GLN A 63 -0.25 9.65 -3.12
C GLN A 63 0.94 9.27 -4.02
N VAL A 64 1.99 8.64 -3.47
CA VAL A 64 3.11 8.12 -4.25
C VAL A 64 2.61 7.15 -5.31
N LEU A 65 1.73 6.20 -4.95
CA LEU A 65 1.13 5.27 -5.92
C LEU A 65 0.39 5.99 -7.05
N ASN A 66 -0.38 7.04 -6.72
CA ASN A 66 -1.07 7.87 -7.71
C ASN A 66 -0.11 8.63 -8.64
N GLU A 67 1.04 9.07 -8.13
CA GLU A 67 2.02 9.87 -8.88
C GLU A 67 2.94 8.98 -9.73
N THR A 68 3.34 7.81 -9.23
CA THR A 68 4.33 6.94 -9.88
C THR A 68 3.70 5.85 -10.75
N GLU A 69 2.49 5.38 -10.40
CA GLU A 69 1.80 4.28 -11.09
C GLU A 69 0.32 4.64 -11.39
N PRO A 70 0.04 5.79 -12.05
CA PRO A 70 -1.33 6.25 -12.29
C PRO A 70 -2.17 5.28 -13.13
N GLU A 71 -1.54 4.44 -13.98
CA GLU A 71 -2.22 3.44 -14.79
C GLU A 71 -2.86 2.31 -13.97
N LYS A 72 -2.26 1.96 -12.82
CA LYS A 72 -2.89 1.10 -11.82
C LYS A 72 -4.08 1.79 -11.19
N MET A 73 -4.05 3.13 -11.19
CA MET A 73 -5.07 3.92 -10.53
C MET A 73 -6.32 4.17 -11.38
N CYS A 74 -6.20 4.15 -12.71
CA CYS A 74 -7.28 4.43 -13.66
C CYS A 74 -7.97 3.19 -14.26
N SER A 75 -7.75 1.98 -13.73
CA SER A 75 -8.34 0.76 -14.31
C SER A 75 -9.84 0.63 -13.98
N ASP A 76 -10.69 0.81 -14.99
CA ASP A 76 -12.17 0.63 -14.95
C ASP A 76 -12.60 -0.82 -14.58
#